data_AF-A0A8C9PKC3-F1
#
_entry.id   AF-A0A8C9PKC3-F1
#
_cell.length_a   1.000
_cell.length_b   1.000
_cell.length_c   1.000
_cell.angle_alpha   90.00
_cell.angle_beta   90.00
_cell.angle_gamma   90.00
#
_symmetry.space_group_name_H-M   'P 1'
#
loop_
_entity.id
_entity.type
_entity.pdbx_description
1 polymer ?
#
loop_
_entity_poly.entity_id
_entity_poly.type
_entity_poly.pdbx_seq_one_letter_code
_entity_poly.pdbx_strand_id
1 'polypeptide(L)'
;MNIVKSHCLKNMEDVYLWPCRLPRPVPSLPRNMAPYYEALCKSLDWQMDMDLLNKMKKANEEELKRLDEELEDAEKNLGESEIRDAMMAKAEYLCRIGDKEGALTAFRKTYDKTVALGHRLDIVFYLLRIGLFYMDNDLITRNTEKAKSLIEEGGDWDRRNRLKVYQGLYCVAIRDFKQAAELFLDTVSTFTSYELMDYKTFVTYTVYVKAFGVGVEFIDQ
;
A
#
# COMPACT_ATOMS: atom_id res chain seq x y z
N MET A 1 -18.70 -23.71 -13.52
CA MET A 1 -17.65 -23.40 -14.51
C MET A 1 -16.40 -22.93 -13.78
N ASN A 2 -15.66 -23.87 -13.20
CA ASN A 2 -14.42 -23.67 -12.45
C ASN A 2 -13.23 -24.14 -13.32
N ILE A 3 -12.99 -23.50 -14.46
CA ILE A 3 -11.96 -23.94 -15.41
C ILE A 3 -10.72 -23.02 -15.43
N VAL A 4 -10.78 -21.83 -14.83
CA VAL A 4 -9.61 -20.92 -14.75
C VAL A 4 -8.75 -21.18 -13.50
N LYS A 5 -9.24 -21.94 -12.52
CA LYS A 5 -8.45 -22.36 -11.34
C LYS A 5 -7.45 -23.50 -11.64
N SER A 6 -7.45 -24.07 -12.85
CA SER A 6 -6.71 -25.30 -13.16
C SER A 6 -5.37 -25.10 -13.88
N HIS A 7 -5.06 -23.92 -14.43
CA HIS A 7 -3.93 -23.79 -15.37
C HIS A 7 -2.67 -23.12 -14.81
N CYS A 8 -2.69 -22.63 -13.56
CA CYS A 8 -1.48 -22.26 -12.82
C CYS A 8 -0.94 -23.38 -11.93
N LEU A 9 -1.55 -24.58 -11.96
CA LEU A 9 -1.25 -25.71 -11.07
C LEU A 9 -0.44 -26.83 -11.74
N LYS A 10 0.12 -26.64 -12.94
CA LYS A 10 0.73 -27.74 -13.72
C LYS A 10 2.24 -27.66 -13.95
N ASN A 11 3.01 -26.97 -13.11
CA ASN A 11 4.48 -27.05 -13.16
C ASN A 11 5.14 -27.18 -11.78
N MET A 12 4.47 -27.79 -10.80
CA MET A 12 5.10 -28.10 -9.50
C MET A 12 4.45 -29.29 -8.78
N GLU A 13 4.19 -30.35 -9.52
CA GLU A 13 4.06 -31.73 -9.04
C GLU A 13 5.15 -32.46 -9.86
N ASP A 14 6.19 -33.11 -9.35
CA ASP A 14 6.22 -34.07 -8.26
C ASP A 14 7.64 -34.25 -7.76
N VAL A 15 7.90 -33.91 -6.49
CA VAL A 15 8.99 -34.52 -5.72
C VAL A 15 8.52 -34.65 -4.27
N TYR A 16 7.84 -35.78 -4.02
CA TYR A 16 7.62 -36.47 -2.74
C TYR A 16 6.44 -36.07 -1.83
N LEU A 17 5.46 -36.97 -1.88
CA LEU A 17 4.42 -37.32 -0.92
C LEU A 17 4.89 -37.43 0.56
N TRP A 18 3.99 -36.96 1.44
CA TRP A 18 3.57 -37.52 2.74
C TRP A 18 4.14 -36.92 4.07
N PRO A 19 3.55 -37.28 5.23
CA PRO A 19 2.69 -36.51 6.13
C PRO A 19 3.46 -35.76 7.23
N CYS A 20 2.72 -35.04 8.08
CA CYS A 20 3.12 -34.49 9.38
C CYS A 20 3.72 -33.08 9.36
N ARG A 21 2.88 -32.12 9.74
CA ARG A 21 3.18 -31.07 10.73
C ARG A 21 4.64 -30.55 10.67
N LEU A 22 4.94 -29.69 9.70
CA LEU A 22 6.09 -28.79 9.75
C LEU A 22 5.62 -27.34 9.61
N PRO A 23 6.16 -26.40 10.41
CA PRO A 23 5.78 -25.00 10.34
C PRO A 23 6.19 -24.48 8.97
N ARG A 24 5.23 -23.90 8.23
CA ARG A 24 5.55 -23.23 6.97
C ARG A 24 6.61 -22.15 7.30
N PRO A 25 7.68 -22.02 6.51
CA PRO A 25 8.68 -21.00 6.76
C PRO A 25 7.98 -19.65 6.74
N VAL A 26 8.07 -18.95 7.87
CA VAL A 26 7.61 -17.58 8.03
C VAL A 26 8.16 -16.79 6.85
N PRO A 27 7.32 -16.11 6.04
CA PRO A 27 7.84 -15.24 5.00
C PRO A 27 8.83 -14.30 5.68
N SER A 28 10.08 -14.27 5.21
CA SER A 28 11.09 -13.37 5.74
C SER A 28 10.62 -11.95 5.50
N LEU A 29 9.92 -11.35 6.47
CA LEU A 29 9.39 -9.99 6.44
C LEU A 29 10.59 -9.05 6.58
N PRO A 30 11.10 -8.43 5.50
CA PRO A 30 12.38 -7.71 5.55
C PRO A 30 12.31 -6.38 6.31
N ARG A 31 11.14 -6.02 6.87
CA ARG A 31 10.82 -4.67 7.37
C ARG A 31 10.17 -4.64 8.76
N ASN A 32 10.37 -5.68 9.58
CA ASN A 32 9.93 -5.73 10.99
C ASN A 32 8.44 -5.37 11.21
N MET A 33 7.55 -5.93 10.39
CA MET A 33 6.11 -5.67 10.47
C MET A 33 5.45 -6.48 11.60
N ALA A 34 5.79 -6.18 12.85
CA ALA A 34 5.32 -6.93 14.01
C ALA A 34 3.78 -6.91 14.19
N PRO A 35 3.09 -5.75 14.14
CA PRO A 35 1.63 -5.70 14.25
C PRO A 35 0.92 -6.49 13.14
N TYR A 36 1.43 -6.41 11.92
CA TYR A 36 0.86 -7.13 10.78
C TYR A 36 1.07 -8.65 10.90
N TYR A 37 2.24 -9.06 11.38
CA TYR A 37 2.55 -10.47 11.62
C TYR A 37 1.62 -11.08 12.68
N GLU A 38 1.32 -10.35 13.76
CA GLU A 38 0.35 -10.80 14.77
C GLU A 38 -1.06 -10.98 14.19
N ALA A 39 -1.53 -10.01 13.39
CA ALA A 39 -2.83 -10.07 12.74
C ALA A 39 -2.93 -11.23 11.72
N LEU A 40 -1.85 -11.49 10.98
CA LEU A 40 -1.77 -12.62 10.05
C LEU A 40 -1.74 -13.97 10.77
N CYS A 41 -0.94 -14.11 11.83
CA CYS A 41 -0.88 -15.36 12.59
C CYS A 41 -2.23 -15.71 13.21
N LYS A 42 -2.97 -14.70 13.70
CA LYS A 42 -4.33 -14.88 14.23
C LYS A 42 -5.33 -15.30 13.15
N SER A 43 -5.25 -14.73 11.95
CA SER A 43 -6.22 -15.02 10.88
C SER A 43 -5.95 -16.34 10.15
N LEU A 44 -4.69 -16.77 10.07
CA LEU A 44 -4.26 -17.98 9.37
C LEU A 44 -4.00 -19.18 10.29
N ASP A 45 -4.21 -19.01 11.61
CA ASP A 45 -3.90 -20.00 12.66
C ASP A 45 -2.48 -20.56 12.55
N TRP A 46 -1.52 -19.67 12.29
CA TRP A 46 -0.11 -20.05 12.16
C TRP A 46 0.60 -20.02 13.51
N GLN A 47 1.55 -20.93 13.70
CA GLN A 47 2.38 -20.93 14.91
C GLN A 47 3.23 -19.67 14.94
N MET A 48 2.97 -18.83 15.94
CA MET A 48 3.66 -17.57 16.13
C MET A 48 5.05 -17.83 16.71
N ASP A 49 6.08 -17.54 15.93
CA ASP A 49 7.45 -17.45 16.43
C ASP A 49 7.60 -16.24 17.37
N MET A 50 7.66 -16.52 18.68
CA MET A 50 7.78 -15.51 19.73
C MET A 50 9.16 -14.83 19.74
N ASP A 51 10.22 -15.55 19.37
CA ASP A 51 11.58 -15.00 19.36
C ASP A 51 11.75 -13.99 18.23
N LEU A 52 11.21 -14.33 17.05
CA LEU A 52 11.17 -13.41 15.91
C LEU A 52 10.33 -12.16 16.23
N LEU A 53 9.17 -12.34 16.86
CA LEU A 53 8.27 -11.24 17.22
C LEU A 53 8.88 -10.31 18.26
N ASN A 54 9.54 -10.85 19.29
CA ASN A 54 10.24 -10.04 20.29
C ASN A 54 11.42 -9.27 19.68
N LYS A 55 12.17 -9.89 18.76
CA LYS A 55 13.24 -9.21 18.02
C LYS A 55 12.70 -8.05 17.18
N MET A 56 11.56 -8.24 16.50
CA MET A 56 10.92 -7.18 15.72
C MET A 56 10.37 -6.06 16.61
N LYS A 57 9.71 -6.39 17.73
CA LYS A 57 9.20 -5.38 18.68
C LYS A 57 10.33 -4.53 19.26
N LYS A 58 11.43 -5.17 19.68
CA LYS A 58 12.59 -4.46 20.22
C LYS A 58 13.20 -3.51 19.20
N ALA A 59 13.39 -3.96 17.95
CA ALA A 59 13.88 -3.08 16.88
C ALA A 59 12.91 -1.93 16.57
N ASN A 60 11.60 -2.19 16.68
CA ASN A 60 10.58 -1.16 16.47
C ASN A 60 10.58 -0.10 17.58
N GLU A 61 10.73 -0.52 18.84
CA GLU A 61 10.82 0.39 19.98
C GLU A 61 12.10 1.24 19.96
N GLU A 62 13.24 0.66 19.58
CA GLU A 62 14.51 1.39 19.44
C GLU A 62 14.43 2.48 18.38
N GLU A 63 13.88 2.17 17.21
CA GLU A 63 13.74 3.16 16.12
C GLU A 63 12.67 4.21 16.43
N LEU A 64 11.55 3.82 17.07
CA LEU A 64 10.52 4.78 17.50
C LEU A 64 11.09 5.77 18.53
N LYS A 65 11.90 5.30 19.48
CA LYS A 65 12.59 6.19 20.43
C LYS A 65 13.51 7.17 19.72
N ARG A 66 14.32 6.70 18.75
CA ARG A 66 15.18 7.59 17.97
C ARG A 66 14.39 8.69 17.26
N LEU A 67 13.26 8.31 16.63
CA LEU A 67 12.38 9.26 15.94
C LEU A 67 11.67 10.22 16.89
N ASP A 68 11.35 9.78 18.11
CA ASP A 68 10.76 10.63 19.15
C ASP A 68 11.78 11.62 19.72
N GLU A 69 13.02 11.19 19.93
CA GLU A 69 14.13 12.07 20.33
C GLU A 69 14.44 13.12 19.24
N GLU A 70 14.44 12.72 17.98
CA GLU A 70 14.62 13.62 16.83
C GLU A 70 13.47 14.63 16.71
N LEU A 71 12.23 14.20 16.99
CA LEU A 71 11.08 15.09 17.05
C LEU A 71 11.22 16.11 18.19
N GLU A 72 11.59 15.67 19.40
CA GLU A 72 11.78 16.57 20.55
C GLU A 72 12.92 17.57 20.32
N ASP A 73 14.02 17.13 19.69
CA ASP A 73 15.14 18.00 19.34
C ASP A 73 14.71 19.04 18.30
N ALA A 74 13.96 18.61 17.28
CA ALA A 74 13.41 19.52 16.28
C ALA A 74 12.44 20.54 16.88
N GLU A 75 11.61 20.15 17.84
CA GLU A 75 10.68 21.06 18.52
C GLU A 75 11.38 22.06 19.45
N LYS A 76 12.53 21.70 20.04
CA LYS A 76 13.27 22.56 20.96
C LYS A 76 14.27 23.49 20.26
N ASN A 77 14.92 23.00 19.21
CA ASN A 77 16.10 23.63 18.61
C ASN A 77 15.91 24.09 17.17
N LEU A 78 14.95 23.54 16.42
CA LEU A 78 14.79 23.76 14.98
C LEU A 78 13.48 24.47 14.62
N GLY A 79 13.32 24.78 13.33
CA GLY A 79 12.16 25.50 12.80
C GLY A 79 10.98 24.60 12.46
N GLU A 80 9.88 25.21 12.01
CA GLU A 80 8.66 24.49 11.62
C GLU A 80 8.88 23.50 10.47
N SER A 81 9.88 23.74 9.61
CA SER A 81 10.19 22.84 8.49
C SER A 81 10.79 21.51 8.96
N GLU A 82 11.72 21.55 9.91
CA GLU A 82 12.38 20.37 10.46
C GLU A 82 11.43 19.56 11.34
N ILE A 83 10.57 20.23 12.10
CA ILE A 83 9.50 19.57 12.87
C ILE A 83 8.58 18.78 11.92
N ARG A 84 8.23 19.34 10.77
CA ARG A 84 7.41 18.64 9.77
C ARG A 84 8.13 17.42 9.20
N ASP A 85 9.41 17.55 8.87
CA ASP A 85 10.17 16.45 8.26
C ASP A 85 10.37 15.29 9.26
N ALA A 86 10.64 15.59 10.54
CA ALA A 86 10.66 14.60 11.61
C ALA A 86 9.28 13.93 11.81
N MET A 87 8.18 14.70 11.77
CA MET A 87 6.82 14.14 11.83
C MET A 87 6.51 13.24 10.64
N MET A 88 6.99 13.58 9.45
CA MET A 88 6.82 12.78 8.25
C MET A 88 7.61 11.48 8.34
N ALA A 89 8.88 11.52 8.75
CA ALA A 89 9.71 10.33 8.95
C ALA A 89 9.09 9.36 9.97
N LYS A 90 8.54 9.89 11.06
CA LYS A 90 7.80 9.09 12.05
C LYS A 90 6.55 8.45 11.45
N ALA A 91 5.76 9.20 10.68
CA ALA A 91 4.55 8.67 10.04
C ALA A 91 4.87 7.57 9.01
N GLU A 92 5.94 7.75 8.21
CA GLU A 92 6.42 6.73 7.26
C GLU A 92 6.90 5.47 7.99
N TYR A 93 7.58 5.62 9.12
CA TYR A 93 8.00 4.48 9.93
C TYR A 93 6.81 3.71 10.51
N LEU A 94 5.81 4.42 11.05
CA LEU A 94 4.56 3.83 11.54
C LEU A 94 3.80 3.08 10.42
N CYS A 95 3.80 3.64 9.20
CA CYS A 95 3.26 2.96 8.04
C CYS A 95 4.04 1.69 7.70
N ARG A 96 5.37 1.72 7.83
CA ARG A 96 6.26 0.58 7.52
C ARG A 96 6.09 -0.59 8.50
N ILE A 97 5.87 -0.32 9.78
CA ILE A 97 5.58 -1.38 10.79
C ILE A 97 4.16 -1.94 10.63
N GLY A 98 3.25 -1.19 10.00
CA GLY A 98 1.86 -1.59 9.77
C GLY A 98 0.90 -1.18 10.89
N ASP A 99 1.22 -0.18 11.70
CA ASP A 99 0.28 0.36 12.69
C ASP A 99 -0.73 1.31 12.02
N LYS A 100 -1.96 0.83 11.80
CA LYS A 100 -3.01 1.59 11.08
C LYS A 100 -3.40 2.86 11.83
N GLU A 101 -3.67 2.78 13.14
CA GLU A 101 -4.24 3.91 13.89
C GLU A 101 -3.19 4.96 14.23
N GLY A 102 -1.98 4.52 14.60
CA GLY A 102 -0.84 5.39 14.83
C GLY A 102 -0.47 6.16 13.57
N ALA A 103 -0.37 5.48 12.42
CA ALA A 103 -0.06 6.12 11.15
C ALA A 103 -1.15 7.13 10.73
N LEU A 104 -2.43 6.79 10.83
CA LEU A 104 -3.53 7.71 10.50
C LEU A 104 -3.50 8.99 11.34
N THR A 105 -3.20 8.87 12.64
CA THR A 105 -3.11 10.01 13.54
C THR A 105 -1.89 10.87 13.23
N ALA A 106 -0.74 10.25 12.96
CA ALA A 106 0.48 10.95 12.58
C ALA A 106 0.29 11.72 11.26
N PHE A 107 -0.24 11.08 10.21
CA PHE A 107 -0.48 11.74 8.93
C PHE A 107 -1.47 12.90 9.01
N ARG A 108 -2.49 12.82 9.89
CA ARG A 108 -3.40 13.96 10.13
C ARG A 108 -2.66 15.15 10.75
N LYS A 109 -1.85 14.91 11.79
CA LYS A 109 -1.04 15.96 12.42
C LYS A 109 -0.07 16.61 11.42
N THR A 110 0.60 15.81 10.59
CA THR A 110 1.51 16.31 9.56
C THR A 110 0.76 17.08 8.48
N TYR A 111 -0.45 16.65 8.11
CA TYR A 111 -1.28 17.34 7.13
C TYR A 111 -1.65 18.77 7.57
N ASP A 112 -2.05 18.94 8.83
CA ASP A 112 -2.45 20.24 9.39
C ASP A 112 -1.27 21.23 9.45
N LYS A 113 -0.06 20.73 9.74
CA LYS A 113 1.17 21.55 9.76
C LYS A 113 1.71 21.87 8.37
N THR A 114 1.34 21.10 7.34
CA THR A 114 1.91 21.26 6.00
C THR A 114 1.17 22.36 5.24
N VAL A 115 1.90 23.35 4.74
CA VAL A 115 1.33 24.46 3.94
C VAL A 115 1.38 24.18 2.44
N ALA A 116 2.42 23.51 1.95
CA ALA A 116 2.61 23.26 0.53
C ALA A 116 1.64 22.18 -0.01
N LEU A 117 0.93 22.49 -1.10
CA LEU A 117 -0.02 21.60 -1.76
C LEU A 117 0.62 20.27 -2.21
N GLY A 118 1.84 20.31 -2.73
CA GLY A 118 2.56 19.11 -3.16
C GLY A 118 2.75 18.09 -2.03
N HIS A 119 3.22 18.55 -0.87
CA HIS A 119 3.40 17.70 0.30
C HIS A 119 2.07 17.19 0.87
N ARG A 120 0.99 17.99 0.82
CA ARG A 120 -0.36 17.53 1.18
C ARG A 120 -0.83 16.38 0.29
N LEU A 121 -0.60 16.47 -1.01
CA LEU A 121 -0.91 15.40 -1.96
C LEU A 121 -0.12 14.13 -1.64
N ASP A 122 1.18 14.27 -1.35
CA ASP A 122 2.04 13.13 -1.03
C ASP A 122 1.56 12.40 0.25
N ILE A 123 1.09 13.14 1.27
CA ILE A 123 0.44 12.57 2.47
C ILE A 123 -0.85 11.82 2.11
N VAL A 124 -1.70 12.38 1.25
CA VAL A 124 -2.94 11.70 0.82
C VAL A 124 -2.63 10.40 0.04
N PHE A 125 -1.55 10.36 -0.74
CA PHE A 125 -1.10 9.12 -1.38
C PHE A 125 -0.64 8.07 -0.36
N TYR A 126 -0.01 8.45 0.76
CA TYR A 126 0.27 7.50 1.85
C TYR A 126 -1.02 6.94 2.47
N LEU A 127 -2.02 7.78 2.69
CA LEU A 127 -3.32 7.35 3.21
C LEU A 127 -4.05 6.39 2.25
N LEU A 128 -3.97 6.64 0.94
CA LEU A 128 -4.50 5.74 -0.09
C LEU A 128 -3.79 4.39 -0.09
N ARG A 129 -2.46 4.38 0.06
CA ARG A 129 -1.66 3.15 0.16
C ARG A 129 -2.06 2.31 1.36
N ILE A 130 -2.25 2.94 2.53
CA ILE A 130 -2.74 2.25 3.74
C ILE A 130 -4.16 1.71 3.50
N GLY A 131 -5.04 2.50 2.88
CA GLY A 131 -6.40 2.09 2.56
C GLY A 131 -6.43 0.85 1.65
N LEU A 132 -5.61 0.83 0.60
CA LEU A 132 -5.47 -0.30 -0.31
C LEU A 132 -4.89 -1.54 0.38
N PHE A 133 -3.92 -1.36 1.28
CA PHE A 133 -3.33 -2.48 2.04
C PHE A 133 -4.33 -3.16 2.96
N TYR A 134 -5.17 -2.38 3.66
CA TYR A 134 -6.24 -2.89 4.52
C TYR A 134 -7.56 -3.16 3.80
N MET A 135 -7.63 -2.89 2.49
CA MET A 135 -8.83 -3.04 1.65
C MET A 135 -10.07 -2.32 2.22
N ASP A 136 -9.87 -1.12 2.76
CA ASP A 136 -10.91 -0.30 3.40
C ASP A 136 -11.52 0.67 2.36
N ASN A 137 -12.65 0.27 1.77
CA ASN A 137 -13.30 1.00 0.66
C ASN A 137 -13.71 2.44 1.04
N ASP A 138 -14.18 2.65 2.28
CA ASP A 138 -14.62 3.97 2.75
C ASP A 138 -13.44 4.93 2.94
N LEU A 139 -12.30 4.41 3.39
CA LEU A 139 -11.07 5.20 3.51
C LEU A 139 -10.50 5.54 2.13
N ILE A 140 -10.49 4.59 1.20
CA ILE A 140 -9.98 4.81 -0.17
C ILE A 140 -10.83 5.86 -0.90
N THR A 141 -12.15 5.73 -0.86
CA THR A 141 -13.07 6.64 -1.58
C THR A 141 -12.92 8.08 -1.08
N ARG A 142 -12.93 8.30 0.24
CA ARG A 142 -12.76 9.64 0.83
C ARG A 142 -11.42 10.28 0.48
N ASN A 143 -10.33 9.50 0.53
CA ASN A 143 -9.00 10.02 0.22
C ASN A 143 -8.81 10.23 -1.29
N THR A 144 -9.47 9.44 -2.13
CA THR A 144 -9.45 9.62 -3.58
C THR A 144 -10.12 10.93 -3.98
N GLU A 145 -11.26 11.26 -3.37
CA GLU A 145 -11.96 12.52 -3.64
C GLU A 145 -11.16 13.73 -3.18
N LYS A 146 -10.57 13.67 -1.98
CA LYS A 146 -9.62 14.70 -1.51
C LYS A 146 -8.44 14.89 -2.45
N ALA A 147 -7.87 13.79 -2.96
CA ALA A 147 -6.76 13.85 -3.90
C ALA A 147 -7.19 14.51 -5.23
N LYS A 148 -8.39 14.25 -5.73
CA LYS A 148 -8.92 14.89 -6.94
C LYS A 148 -9.00 16.41 -6.76
N SER A 149 -9.61 16.89 -5.68
CA SER A 149 -9.72 18.34 -5.40
C SER A 149 -8.34 19.01 -5.33
N LEU A 150 -7.39 18.41 -4.60
CA LEU A 150 -6.04 18.95 -4.48
C LEU A 150 -5.25 18.96 -5.81
N ILE A 151 -5.51 18.02 -6.72
CA ILE A 151 -4.88 17.99 -8.06
C ILE A 151 -5.48 19.03 -9.00
N GLU A 152 -6.78 19.32 -8.87
CA GLU A 152 -7.43 20.40 -9.62
C GLU A 152 -6.85 21.77 -9.22
N GLU A 153 -6.58 21.98 -7.92
CA GLU A 153 -5.93 23.19 -7.41
C GLU A 153 -4.44 23.27 -7.77
N GLY A 154 -3.72 22.15 -7.66
CA GLY A 154 -2.26 22.11 -7.85
C GLY A 154 -1.80 22.03 -9.31
N GLY A 155 -2.65 21.59 -10.24
CA GLY A 155 -2.35 21.53 -11.67
C GLY A 155 -1.22 20.57 -12.08
N ASP A 156 -0.71 19.76 -11.15
CA ASP A 156 0.42 18.86 -11.41
C ASP A 156 0.00 17.63 -12.22
N TRP A 157 0.58 17.53 -13.42
CA TRP A 157 0.29 16.46 -14.37
C TRP A 157 0.88 15.10 -13.97
N ASP A 158 2.08 15.05 -13.36
CA ASP A 158 2.68 13.77 -12.95
C ASP A 158 1.90 13.15 -11.79
N ARG A 159 1.56 13.97 -10.78
CA ARG A 159 0.71 13.53 -9.65
C ARG A 159 -0.69 13.10 -10.09
N ARG A 160 -1.24 13.68 -11.17
CA ARG A 160 -2.50 13.25 -11.79
C ARG A 160 -2.40 11.84 -12.38
N ASN A 161 -1.31 11.54 -13.10
CA ASN A 161 -1.09 10.21 -13.65
C ASN A 161 -0.93 9.17 -12.54
N ARG A 162 -0.20 9.50 -11.47
CA ARG A 162 -0.08 8.65 -10.27
C ARG A 162 -1.46 8.37 -9.67
N LEU A 163 -2.31 9.39 -9.48
CA LEU A 163 -3.66 9.20 -8.95
C LEU A 163 -4.53 8.28 -9.85
N LYS A 164 -4.43 8.41 -11.17
CA LYS A 164 -5.14 7.51 -12.10
C LYS A 164 -4.73 6.04 -11.90
N VAL A 165 -3.45 5.76 -11.65
CA VAL A 165 -2.98 4.39 -11.35
C VAL A 165 -3.58 3.87 -10.04
N TYR A 166 -3.60 4.68 -8.98
CA TYR A 166 -4.23 4.32 -7.70
C TYR A 166 -5.73 4.04 -7.86
N GLN A 167 -6.44 4.88 -8.61
CA GLN A 167 -7.86 4.70 -8.92
C GLN A 167 -8.09 3.43 -9.75
N GLY A 168 -7.27 3.19 -10.78
CA GLY A 168 -7.35 1.99 -11.59
C GLY A 168 -7.16 0.73 -10.75
N LEU A 169 -6.22 0.73 -9.81
CA LEU A 169 -6.01 -0.39 -8.90
C LEU A 169 -7.22 -0.63 -7.97
N TYR A 170 -7.83 0.44 -7.49
CA TYR A 170 -9.07 0.35 -6.71
C TYR A 170 -10.25 -0.17 -7.55
N CYS A 171 -10.38 0.28 -8.82
CA CYS A 171 -11.39 -0.23 -9.76
C CYS A 171 -11.24 -1.73 -9.99
N VAL A 172 -10.02 -2.25 -10.09
CA VAL A 172 -9.76 -3.70 -10.15
C VAL A 172 -10.21 -4.41 -8.87
N ALA A 173 -9.99 -3.81 -7.70
CA ALA A 173 -10.42 -4.37 -6.42
C ALA A 173 -11.95 -4.50 -6.31
N ILE A 174 -12.71 -3.50 -6.79
CA ILE A 174 -14.18 -3.54 -6.83
C ILE A 174 -14.74 -4.32 -8.04
N ARG A 175 -13.86 -4.93 -8.86
CA ARG A 175 -14.18 -5.68 -10.10
C ARG A 175 -14.82 -4.84 -11.21
N ASP A 176 -14.59 -3.53 -11.22
CA ASP A 176 -14.95 -2.67 -12.36
C ASP A 176 -13.79 -2.64 -13.37
N PHE A 177 -13.79 -3.62 -14.27
CA PHE A 177 -12.75 -3.76 -15.28
C PHE A 177 -12.88 -2.74 -16.43
N LYS A 178 -14.07 -2.16 -16.64
CA LYS A 178 -14.29 -1.18 -17.72
C LYS A 178 -13.55 0.11 -17.41
N GLN A 179 -13.83 0.70 -16.25
CA GLN A 179 -13.14 1.90 -15.79
C GLN A 179 -11.64 1.66 -15.56
N ALA A 180 -11.28 0.51 -14.97
CA ALA A 180 -9.87 0.19 -14.74
C ALA A 180 -9.07 0.09 -16.05
N ALA A 181 -9.65 -0.47 -17.12
CA ALA A 181 -8.98 -0.60 -18.40
C ALA A 181 -8.68 0.75 -19.04
N GLU A 182 -9.63 1.69 -19.01
CA GLU A 182 -9.44 3.06 -19.51
C GLU A 182 -8.33 3.78 -18.74
N LEU A 183 -8.40 3.75 -17.41
CA LEU A 183 -7.41 4.41 -16.54
C LEU A 183 -5.99 3.85 -16.71
N PHE A 184 -5.85 2.52 -16.89
CA PHE A 184 -4.54 1.90 -17.10
C PHE A 184 -3.98 2.12 -18.51
N LEU A 185 -4.83 2.14 -19.55
CA LEU A 185 -4.38 2.45 -20.90
C LEU A 185 -3.89 3.90 -21.02
N ASP A 186 -4.56 4.83 -20.35
CA ASP A 186 -4.14 6.23 -20.29
C ASP A 186 -2.78 6.44 -19.63
N THR A 187 -2.41 5.57 -18.68
CA THR A 187 -1.24 5.74 -17.81
C THR A 187 -0.05 4.85 -18.21
N VAL A 188 -0.22 3.94 -19.17
CA VAL A 188 0.84 3.01 -19.60
C VAL A 188 2.05 3.67 -20.24
N SER A 189 1.83 4.79 -20.94
CA SER A 189 2.88 5.56 -21.63
C SER A 189 3.65 6.47 -20.68
N THR A 190 3.10 6.77 -19.50
CA THR A 190 3.58 7.81 -18.58
C THR A 190 3.72 7.31 -17.14
N PHE A 191 3.95 6.00 -16.98
CA PHE A 191 4.00 5.36 -15.67
C PHE A 191 5.24 5.79 -14.86
N THR A 192 5.01 6.39 -13.70
CA THR A 192 6.05 6.83 -12.76
C THR A 192 5.86 6.28 -11.33
N SER A 193 4.95 5.30 -11.15
CA SER A 193 4.52 4.79 -9.84
C SER A 193 5.23 3.50 -9.40
N TYR A 194 6.57 3.52 -9.34
CA TYR A 194 7.39 2.38 -8.89
C TYR A 194 7.17 1.96 -7.44
N GLU A 195 6.47 2.80 -6.66
CA GLU A 195 6.08 2.51 -5.28
C GLU A 195 5.03 1.40 -5.19
N LEU A 196 4.21 1.22 -6.23
CA LEU A 196 3.15 0.22 -6.28
C LEU A 196 3.65 -1.09 -6.88
N MET A 197 4.26 -1.02 -8.06
CA MET A 197 4.67 -2.20 -8.81
C MET A 197 5.75 -1.86 -9.84
N ASP A 198 6.51 -2.87 -10.24
CA ASP A 198 7.42 -2.75 -11.37
C ASP A 198 6.66 -2.54 -12.68
N TYR A 199 7.27 -1.83 -13.61
CA TYR A 199 6.67 -1.50 -14.90
C TYR A 199 6.24 -2.75 -15.68
N LYS A 200 7.05 -3.82 -15.63
CA LYS A 200 6.71 -5.10 -16.29
C LYS A 200 5.42 -5.70 -15.74
N THR A 201 5.27 -5.66 -14.43
CA THR A 201 4.07 -6.14 -13.74
C THR A 201 2.87 -5.26 -14.07
N PHE A 202 3.05 -3.93 -14.12
CA PHE A 202 2.02 -2.99 -14.51
C PHE A 202 1.49 -3.27 -15.92
N VAL A 203 2.38 -3.40 -16.91
CA VAL A 203 2.00 -3.74 -18.29
C VAL A 203 1.23 -5.06 -18.35
N THR A 204 1.67 -6.07 -17.59
CA THR A 204 1.00 -7.37 -17.52
C THR A 204 -0.44 -7.23 -16.97
N TYR A 205 -0.63 -6.46 -15.90
CA TYR A 205 -1.96 -6.20 -15.36
C TYR A 205 -2.84 -5.40 -16.31
N THR A 206 -2.30 -4.40 -17.01
CA THR A 206 -3.04 -3.64 -18.02
C THR A 206 -3.57 -4.55 -19.12
N VAL A 207 -2.75 -5.49 -19.61
CA VAL A 207 -3.18 -6.49 -20.61
C VAL A 207 -4.30 -7.37 -20.07
N TYR A 208 -4.16 -7.88 -18.83
CA TYR A 208 -5.21 -8.70 -18.23
C TYR A 208 -6.52 -7.94 -18.05
N VAL A 209 -6.48 -6.74 -17.45
CA VAL A 209 -7.67 -5.93 -17.22
C VAL A 209 -8.35 -5.56 -18.53
N LYS A 210 -7.58 -5.23 -19.58
CA LYS A 210 -8.14 -4.96 -20.90
C LYS A 210 -8.77 -6.20 -21.53
N ALA A 211 -8.13 -7.36 -21.42
CA ALA A 211 -8.69 -8.63 -21.92
C ALA A 211 -10.01 -8.98 -21.22
N PHE A 212 -10.10 -8.80 -19.91
CA PHE A 212 -11.33 -8.99 -19.15
C PHE A 212 -12.39 -7.93 -19.48
N GLY A 213 -12.01 -6.67 -19.66
CA GLY A 213 -12.94 -5.59 -20.00
C GLY A 213 -13.62 -5.78 -21.36
N VAL A 214 -12.88 -6.21 -22.39
CA VAL A 214 -13.41 -6.49 -23.74
C VAL A 214 -14.23 -7.79 -23.77
N GLY A 215 -13.85 -8.81 -22.97
CA GLY A 215 -14.58 -10.06 -22.90
C GLY A 215 -16.00 -9.92 -22.31
N VAL A 216 -16.25 -8.91 -21.48
CA VAL A 216 -17.57 -8.64 -20.91
C VAL A 216 -18.53 -8.03 -21.94
N GLU A 217 -18.04 -7.27 -22.92
CA GLU A 217 -18.88 -6.71 -23.99
C GLU A 217 -19.50 -7.79 -24.90
N PHE A 218 -18.87 -8.96 -25.00
CA PHE A 218 -19.39 -10.10 -25.79
C PHE A 218 -20.46 -10.92 -25.06
N ILE A 219 -20.65 -10.72 -23.75
CA ILE A 219 -21.65 -11.46 -22.95
C ILE A 219 -22.92 -10.62 -22.74
N ASP A 220 -22.81 -9.29 -22.80
CA ASP A 220 -23.92 -8.34 -22.70
C ASP A 220 -24.61 -8.05 -24.06
N GLN A 221 -24.27 -8.78 -25.14
CA GLN A 221 -24.96 -8.78 -26.45
C GLN A 221 -25.69 -10.10 -26.69
#